data_AF-A0A0C2D1L3-F1
#
_entry.id   AF-A0A0C2D1L3-F1
#
_cell.length_a   1.000
_cell.length_b   1.000
_cell.length_c   1.000
_cell.angle_alpha   90.00
_cell.angle_beta   90.00
_cell.angle_gamma   90.00
#
_symmetry.space_group_name_H-M   'P 1'
#
loop_
_entity.id
_entity.type
_entity.pdbx_description
1 polymer ?
#
loop_
_entity_poly.entity_id
_entity_poly.type
_entity_poly.pdbx_seq_one_letter_code
_entity_poly.pdbx_strand_id
1 'polypeptide(L)'
;MELTEQEKDDSVMAEQDVCETLEEMIELMFRLVAPRIICITTSSLLNTTDKGGIFKGYVNSFDLLIGDEASQIPEPVFMAIASRLEGARHIYIGDVRQLEPYARCSRLANPARFGARSIIDTLLTARSFPIAPLVTTFRAHPALNSLPNTFAYEGTLVNGIRAADRQLLTGVVRFPNPAMPFVFVDVKGTSVKSAGHSHYNPAEASVCQALVRGMLQRGVDSSSIALITFYKKQHRYLEDFAKETGVEISTVDSVQGRPTHQDRFRPGRL
;
A
#
# COMPACT_ATOMS: atom_id res chain seq x y z
N MET A 1 -17.60 1.23 -1.95
CA MET A 1 -18.97 1.46 -1.45
C MET A 1 -18.83 2.34 -0.23
N GLU A 2 -19.63 3.39 -0.06
CA GLU A 2 -19.86 3.89 1.30
C GLU A 2 -20.84 2.91 1.91
N LEU A 3 -20.42 2.21 2.96
CA LEU A 3 -21.30 1.35 3.74
C LEU A 3 -22.48 2.21 4.19
N THR A 4 -23.70 1.73 3.99
CA THR A 4 -24.91 2.32 4.55
C THR A 4 -24.80 2.35 6.07
N GLU A 5 -25.51 3.25 6.75
CA GLU A 5 -25.50 3.30 8.23
C GLU A 5 -25.90 1.94 8.83
N GLN A 6 -26.81 1.22 8.18
CA GLN A 6 -27.18 -0.15 8.51
C GLN A 6 -26.01 -1.13 8.38
N GLU A 7 -25.26 -1.10 7.28
CA GLU A 7 -24.09 -1.98 7.09
C GLU A 7 -22.92 -1.60 8.01
N LYS A 8 -22.81 -0.33 8.43
CA LYS A 8 -21.86 0.09 9.47
C LYS A 8 -22.28 -0.44 10.83
N ASP A 9 -23.55 -0.31 11.19
CA ASP A 9 -24.09 -0.86 12.42
C ASP A 9 -23.96 -2.39 12.43
N ASP A 10 -24.26 -3.08 11.33
CA ASP A 10 -24.08 -4.54 11.21
C ASP A 10 -22.60 -4.95 11.25
N SER A 11 -21.69 -4.14 10.70
CA SER A 11 -20.24 -4.37 10.82
C SER A 11 -19.74 -4.13 12.25
N VAL A 12 -20.27 -3.11 12.93
CA VAL A 12 -19.97 -2.82 14.34
C VAL A 12 -20.52 -3.92 15.24
N MET A 13 -21.73 -4.41 14.96
CA MET A 13 -22.34 -5.54 15.67
C MET A 13 -21.57 -6.84 15.40
N ALA A 14 -21.10 -7.10 14.17
CA ALA A 14 -20.24 -8.24 13.86
C ALA A 14 -18.82 -8.12 14.46
N GLU A 15 -18.32 -6.89 14.67
CA GLU A 15 -17.07 -6.63 15.38
C GLU A 15 -17.22 -6.73 16.91
N GLN A 16 -18.43 -6.48 17.45
CA GLN A 16 -18.75 -6.54 18.88
C GLN A 16 -19.20 -7.92 19.34
N ASP A 17 -20.01 -8.63 18.53
CA ASP A 17 -20.44 -9.99 18.78
C ASP A 17 -19.45 -10.96 18.13
N VAL A 18 -18.30 -11.12 18.78
CA VAL A 18 -17.44 -12.25 18.51
C VAL A 18 -18.23 -13.51 18.85
N CYS A 19 -18.56 -14.30 17.83
CA CYS A 19 -19.21 -15.59 18.04
C CYS A 19 -18.40 -16.41 19.05
N GLU A 20 -19.04 -16.99 20.07
CA GLU A 20 -18.38 -17.83 21.09
C GLU A 20 -17.48 -18.90 20.45
N THR A 21 -17.89 -19.44 19.29
CA THR A 21 -17.12 -20.38 18.48
C THR A 21 -15.78 -19.82 17.98
N LEU A 22 -15.71 -18.53 17.67
CA LEU A 22 -14.48 -17.86 17.24
C LEU A 22 -13.50 -17.66 18.42
N GLU A 23 -14.02 -17.32 19.61
CA GLU A 23 -13.21 -17.23 20.83
C GLU A 23 -12.60 -18.59 21.17
N GLU A 24 -13.43 -19.64 21.18
CA GLU A 24 -12.96 -21.01 21.40
C GLU A 24 -11.93 -21.45 20.37
N MET A 25 -12.15 -21.14 19.08
CA MET A 25 -11.20 -21.45 18.02
C MET A 25 -9.85 -20.77 18.25
N ILE A 26 -9.85 -19.51 18.69
CA ILE A 26 -8.63 -18.75 18.97
C ILE A 26 -7.91 -19.29 20.20
N GLU A 27 -8.64 -19.59 21.28
CA GLU A 27 -8.07 -20.24 22.46
C GLU A 27 -7.41 -21.57 22.08
N LEU A 28 -8.10 -22.42 21.32
CA LEU A 28 -7.57 -23.68 20.84
C LEU A 28 -6.36 -23.48 19.92
N MET A 29 -6.36 -22.46 19.06
CA MET A 29 -5.22 -22.12 18.22
C MET A 29 -3.99 -21.79 19.09
N PHE A 30 -4.13 -20.92 20.09
CA PHE A 30 -3.00 -20.57 20.96
C PHE A 30 -2.55 -21.71 21.86
N ARG A 31 -3.48 -22.55 22.35
CA ARG A 31 -3.17 -23.66 23.24
C ARG A 31 -2.57 -24.86 22.51
N LEU A 32 -3.10 -25.23 21.34
CA LEU A 32 -2.73 -26.46 20.64
C LEU A 32 -1.71 -26.22 19.51
N VAL A 33 -1.83 -25.11 18.79
CA VAL A 33 -0.95 -24.79 17.66
C VAL A 33 0.22 -23.91 18.12
N ALA A 34 -0.02 -22.99 19.07
CA ALA A 34 0.96 -22.03 19.58
C ALA A 34 1.65 -21.25 18.43
N PRO A 35 0.91 -20.36 17.74
CA PRO A 35 1.41 -19.70 16.54
C PRO A 35 2.69 -18.91 16.85
N ARG A 36 3.73 -19.13 16.05
CA ARG A 36 5.01 -18.42 16.19
C ARG A 36 5.02 -17.05 15.50
N ILE A 37 4.08 -16.84 14.57
CA ILE A 37 3.93 -15.62 13.79
C ILE A 37 2.44 -15.32 13.67
N ILE A 38 2.07 -14.06 13.89
CA ILE A 38 0.73 -13.54 13.64
C ILE A 38 0.86 -12.33 12.71
N CYS A 39 0.18 -12.39 11.57
CA CYS A 39 0.04 -11.25 10.67
C CYS A 39 -1.32 -10.60 10.93
N ILE A 40 -1.31 -9.34 11.34
CA ILE A 40 -2.52 -8.60 11.72
C ILE A 40 -2.37 -7.14 11.32
N THR A 41 -3.48 -6.49 10.96
CA THR A 41 -3.47 -5.05 10.69
C THR A 41 -3.32 -4.26 12.00
N THR A 42 -2.82 -3.03 11.91
CA THR A 42 -2.72 -2.14 13.08
C THR A 42 -4.05 -1.95 13.80
N SER A 43 -5.14 -1.75 13.06
CA SER A 43 -6.49 -1.60 13.63
C SER A 43 -6.95 -2.88 14.32
N SER A 44 -6.79 -4.05 13.67
CA SER A 44 -7.15 -5.33 14.25
C SER A 44 -6.32 -5.64 15.49
N LEU A 45 -5.01 -5.32 15.52
CA LEU A 45 -4.18 -5.47 16.71
C LEU A 45 -4.75 -4.64 17.87
N LEU A 46 -5.11 -3.39 17.62
CA LEU A 46 -5.68 -2.52 18.66
C LEU A 46 -7.09 -2.93 19.09
N ASN A 47 -7.91 -3.51 18.22
CA ASN A 47 -9.25 -3.95 18.62
C ASN A 47 -9.18 -5.29 19.38
N THR A 48 -8.41 -6.26 18.87
CA THR A 48 -8.35 -7.62 19.43
C THR A 48 -7.55 -7.74 20.72
N THR A 49 -6.75 -6.72 21.08
CA THR A 49 -5.97 -6.71 22.33
C THR A 49 -6.51 -5.74 23.37
N ASP A 50 -7.64 -5.09 23.11
CA ASP A 50 -8.31 -4.24 24.09
C ASP A 50 -9.03 -5.07 25.18
N LYS A 51 -9.65 -4.41 26.16
CA LYS A 51 -10.46 -5.04 27.20
C LYS A 51 -11.64 -5.79 26.57
N GLY A 52 -11.57 -7.12 26.56
CA GLY A 52 -12.58 -8.00 25.95
C GLY A 52 -12.21 -8.46 24.54
N GLY A 53 -11.04 -8.06 24.02
CA GLY A 53 -10.56 -8.54 22.73
C GLY A 53 -10.10 -9.99 22.79
N ILE A 54 -10.34 -10.71 21.69
CA ILE A 54 -10.06 -12.15 21.51
C ILE A 54 -8.58 -12.55 21.66
N PHE A 55 -7.66 -11.61 21.48
CA PHE A 55 -6.21 -11.83 21.60
C PHE A 55 -5.63 -11.32 22.93
N LYS A 56 -6.48 -10.91 23.86
CA LYS A 56 -6.07 -10.46 25.18
C LYS A 56 -5.27 -11.55 25.90
N GLY A 57 -4.08 -11.17 26.39
CA GLY A 57 -3.19 -12.07 27.12
C GLY A 57 -2.35 -13.00 26.23
N TYR A 58 -2.73 -13.23 24.97
CA TYR A 58 -1.97 -14.05 24.04
C TYR A 58 -0.82 -13.29 23.38
N VAL A 59 -1.02 -12.00 23.07
CA VAL A 59 0.01 -11.19 22.38
C VAL A 59 1.26 -10.91 23.23
N ASN A 60 1.16 -11.00 24.56
CA ASN A 60 2.28 -10.81 25.46
C ASN A 60 3.32 -11.94 25.38
N SER A 61 2.99 -13.05 24.72
CA SER A 61 3.93 -14.15 24.46
C SER A 61 4.89 -13.89 23.31
N PHE A 62 4.71 -12.80 22.55
CA PHE A 62 5.56 -12.46 21.41
C PHE A 62 6.66 -11.49 21.81
N ASP A 63 7.91 -11.88 21.56
CA ASP A 63 9.09 -11.08 21.87
C ASP A 63 9.46 -10.07 20.77
N LEU A 64 8.78 -10.09 19.61
CA LEU A 64 9.11 -9.27 18.45
C LEU A 64 7.84 -8.77 17.73
N LEU A 65 7.78 -7.45 17.53
CA LEU A 65 6.82 -6.78 16.66
C LEU A 65 7.56 -6.20 15.45
N ILE A 66 7.05 -6.50 14.25
CA ILE A 66 7.48 -5.85 13.00
C ILE A 66 6.30 -5.05 12.46
N GLY A 67 6.44 -3.73 12.42
CA GLY A 67 5.50 -2.84 11.74
C GLY A 67 5.99 -2.49 10.35
N ASP A 68 5.34 -3.05 9.32
CA ASP A 68 5.59 -2.70 7.92
C ASP A 68 4.72 -1.51 7.48
N GLU A 69 5.13 -0.81 6.42
CA GLU A 69 4.52 0.45 5.95
C GLU A 69 4.32 1.46 7.09
N ALA A 70 5.29 1.49 8.03
CA ALA A 70 5.19 2.25 9.25
C ALA A 70 5.09 3.77 9.01
N SER A 71 5.41 4.27 7.81
CA SER A 71 5.16 5.67 7.45
C SER A 71 3.67 6.05 7.62
N GLN A 72 2.76 5.08 7.46
CA GLN A 72 1.32 5.27 7.58
C GLN A 72 0.77 5.07 8.99
N ILE A 73 1.60 4.68 9.96
CA ILE A 73 1.16 4.51 11.35
C ILE A 73 1.25 5.86 12.07
N PRO A 74 0.12 6.41 12.57
CA PRO A 74 0.14 7.63 13.37
C PRO A 74 0.88 7.46 14.71
N GLU A 75 1.56 8.51 15.18
CA GLU A 75 2.23 8.52 16.47
C GLU A 75 1.34 8.10 17.65
N PRO A 76 0.07 8.55 17.78
CA PRO A 76 -0.81 8.08 18.86
C PRO A 76 -1.10 6.57 18.80
N VAL A 77 -1.20 6.03 17.58
CA VAL A 77 -1.42 4.59 17.36
C VAL A 77 -0.17 3.81 17.74
N PHE A 78 1.02 4.32 17.41
CA PHE A 78 2.28 3.75 17.88
C PHE A 78 2.35 3.71 19.42
N MET A 79 2.02 4.80 20.11
CA MET A 79 1.99 4.83 21.57
C MET A 79 1.06 3.77 22.16
N ALA A 80 -0.11 3.57 21.54
CA ALA A 80 -1.05 2.53 21.95
C ALA A 80 -0.51 1.11 21.73
N ILE A 81 0.23 0.87 20.64
CA ILE A 81 0.86 -0.44 20.38
C ILE A 81 1.99 -0.68 21.39
N ALA A 82 2.84 0.32 21.62
CA ALA A 82 4.00 0.23 22.51
C ALA A 82 3.58 -0.06 23.96
N SER A 83 2.49 0.53 24.45
CA SER A 83 1.97 0.27 25.79
C SER A 83 1.28 -1.09 25.94
N ARG A 84 0.85 -1.71 24.84
CA ARG A 84 0.24 -3.05 24.85
C ARG A 84 1.27 -4.16 24.77
N LEU A 85 2.41 -3.89 24.15
CA LEU A 85 3.47 -4.85 23.86
C LEU A 85 4.80 -4.43 24.50
N GLU A 86 4.78 -3.96 25.74
CA GLU A 86 5.94 -3.38 26.43
C GLU A 86 7.16 -4.32 26.49
N GLY A 87 6.92 -5.63 26.51
CA GLY A 87 7.97 -6.65 26.56
C GLY A 87 8.57 -7.02 25.20
N ALA A 88 7.93 -6.62 24.09
CA ALA A 88 8.39 -6.97 22.76
C ALA A 88 9.51 -6.04 22.30
N ARG A 89 10.39 -6.55 21.43
CA ARG A 89 11.28 -5.71 20.62
C ARG A 89 10.52 -5.18 19.42
N HIS A 90 10.63 -3.88 19.15
CA HIS A 90 9.93 -3.25 18.03
C HIS A 90 10.88 -2.98 16.87
N ILE A 91 10.48 -3.39 15.66
CA ILE A 91 11.13 -3.03 14.40
C ILE A 91 10.08 -2.36 13.51
N TYR A 92 10.39 -1.17 13.00
CA TYR A 92 9.52 -0.44 12.09
C TYR A 92 10.20 -0.25 10.75
N ILE A 93 9.52 -0.70 9.69
CA ILE A 93 9.95 -0.65 8.31
C ILE A 93 9.01 0.30 7.59
N GLY A 94 9.56 1.32 6.93
CA GLY A 94 8.76 2.30 6.22
C GLY A 94 9.63 3.39 5.62
N ASP A 95 9.00 4.28 4.86
CA ASP A 95 9.68 5.35 4.14
C ASP A 95 8.97 6.68 4.39
N VAL A 96 9.67 7.61 5.06
CA VAL A 96 9.14 8.95 5.38
C VAL A 96 8.83 9.80 4.14
N ARG A 97 9.38 9.42 2.97
CA ARG A 97 9.15 10.12 1.70
C ARG A 97 7.93 9.57 0.95
N GLN A 98 7.29 8.50 1.43
CA GLN A 98 6.06 7.92 0.87
C GLN A 98 4.81 8.44 1.60
N LEU A 99 3.64 7.78 1.44
CA LEU A 99 2.40 8.34 1.99
C LEU A 99 2.46 8.41 3.52
N GLU A 100 2.02 9.57 3.98
CA GLU A 100 1.78 9.89 5.38
C GLU A 100 0.47 9.24 5.88
N PRO A 101 0.27 9.13 7.21
CA PRO A 101 -0.99 8.63 7.76
C PRO A 101 -2.16 9.48 7.28
N TYR A 102 -3.25 8.83 6.85
CA TYR A 102 -4.43 9.52 6.32
C TYR A 102 -5.07 10.44 7.37
N ALA A 103 -5.40 11.67 6.97
CA ALA A 103 -6.13 12.63 7.79
C ALA A 103 -7.37 13.14 7.04
N ARG A 104 -8.54 13.11 7.71
CA ARG A 104 -9.81 13.63 7.15
C ARG A 104 -9.89 15.16 7.09
N CYS A 105 -8.96 15.85 7.74
CA CYS A 105 -8.93 17.30 7.82
C CYS A 105 -7.65 17.84 7.16
N SER A 106 -7.59 19.16 7.00
CA SER A 106 -6.39 19.84 6.51
C SER A 106 -5.18 19.44 7.35
N ARG A 107 -4.04 19.19 6.69
CA ARG A 107 -2.74 18.94 7.34
C ARG A 107 -2.30 20.08 8.26
N LEU A 108 -2.78 21.29 8.01
CA LEU A 108 -2.49 22.47 8.83
C LEU A 108 -3.34 22.52 10.12
N ALA A 109 -4.39 21.72 10.23
CA ALA A 109 -5.25 21.69 11.40
C ALA A 109 -4.57 20.94 12.55
N ASN A 110 -4.78 21.40 13.79
CA ASN A 110 -4.24 20.78 14.99
C ASN A 110 -4.51 19.25 15.06
N PRO A 111 -5.71 18.73 14.73
CA PRO A 111 -5.94 17.28 14.74
C PRO A 111 -5.00 16.50 13.81
N ALA A 112 -4.70 16.99 12.62
CA ALA A 112 -3.76 16.32 11.71
C ALA A 112 -2.31 16.48 12.20
N ARG A 113 -1.94 17.69 12.64
CA ARG A 113 -0.58 18.00 13.10
C ARG A 113 -0.17 17.15 14.30
N PHE A 114 -1.08 16.91 15.25
CA PHE A 114 -0.79 16.13 16.46
C PHE A 114 -1.26 14.67 16.37
N GLY A 115 -2.24 14.37 15.51
CA GLY A 115 -2.88 13.06 15.44
C GLY A 115 -2.51 12.21 14.22
N ALA A 116 -1.89 12.79 13.20
CA ALA A 116 -1.55 12.10 11.94
C ALA A 116 -0.07 12.25 11.55
N ARG A 117 0.79 12.56 12.53
CA ARG A 117 2.25 12.49 12.35
C ARG A 117 2.68 11.02 12.28
N SER A 118 3.57 10.69 11.34
CA SER A 118 4.09 9.33 11.17
C SER A 118 5.03 8.92 12.30
N ILE A 119 4.96 7.67 12.75
CA ILE A 119 5.96 7.09 13.65
C ILE A 119 7.38 7.17 13.07
N ILE A 120 7.56 6.91 11.77
CA ILE A 120 8.91 6.95 11.17
C ILE A 120 9.49 8.35 11.30
N ASP A 121 8.71 9.40 11.00
CA ASP A 121 9.15 10.78 11.20
C ASP A 121 9.49 11.09 12.67
N THR A 122 8.66 10.63 13.61
CA THR A 122 8.90 10.80 15.04
C THR A 122 10.18 10.10 15.51
N LEU A 123 10.42 8.85 15.10
CA LEU A 123 11.61 8.09 15.45
C LEU A 123 12.90 8.68 14.84
N LEU A 124 12.84 9.12 13.58
CA LEU A 124 13.96 9.78 12.91
C LEU A 124 14.33 11.11 13.60
N THR A 125 13.33 11.84 14.10
CA THR A 125 13.56 13.11 14.82
C THR A 125 14.15 12.89 16.22
N ALA A 126 13.80 11.79 16.89
CA ALA A 126 14.19 11.54 18.28
C ALA A 126 15.68 11.17 18.48
N ARG A 127 16.47 10.98 17.40
CA ARG A 127 17.93 10.71 17.38
C ARG A 127 18.44 9.54 18.24
N SER A 128 17.55 8.73 18.82
CA SER A 128 17.90 7.76 19.87
C SER A 128 17.76 6.30 19.42
N PHE A 129 17.47 6.05 18.14
CA PHE A 129 17.17 4.72 17.62
C PHE A 129 18.17 4.29 16.55
N PRO A 130 18.60 3.01 16.53
CA PRO A 130 19.37 2.46 15.41
C PRO A 130 18.56 2.52 14.11
N ILE A 131 19.14 3.08 13.05
CA ILE A 131 18.53 3.19 11.73
C ILE A 131 19.38 2.41 10.73
N ALA A 132 18.74 1.58 9.92
CA ALA A 132 19.38 0.81 8.86
C ALA A 132 18.77 1.21 7.49
N PRO A 133 19.38 2.17 6.77
CA PRO A 133 18.87 2.59 5.46
C PRO A 133 19.00 1.49 4.40
N LEU A 134 17.92 1.23 3.67
CA LEU A 134 17.93 0.35 2.50
C LEU A 134 17.96 1.21 1.23
N VAL A 135 19.16 1.44 0.69
CA VAL A 135 19.37 2.37 -0.43
C VAL A 135 19.40 1.70 -1.80
N THR A 136 19.51 0.37 -1.86
CA THR A 136 19.56 -0.35 -3.15
C THR A 136 18.16 -0.78 -3.59
N THR A 137 17.69 -0.28 -4.73
CA THR A 137 16.39 -0.65 -5.32
C THR A 137 16.56 -1.65 -6.46
N PHE A 138 15.74 -2.70 -6.44
CA PHE A 138 15.72 -3.74 -7.45
C PHE A 138 14.44 -3.71 -8.30
N ARG A 139 13.60 -2.68 -8.14
CA ARG A 139 12.22 -2.68 -8.64
C ARG A 139 12.13 -2.30 -10.12
N ALA A 140 12.42 -1.05 -10.42
CA ALA A 140 12.20 -0.45 -11.74
C ALA A 140 13.48 -0.32 -12.57
N HIS A 141 13.30 -0.11 -13.88
CA HIS A 141 14.40 0.18 -14.80
C HIS A 141 15.23 1.38 -14.31
N PRO A 142 16.58 1.37 -14.36
CA PRO A 142 17.42 2.43 -13.79
C PRO A 142 17.04 3.86 -14.21
N ALA A 143 16.66 4.04 -15.48
CA ALA A 143 16.18 5.33 -15.98
C ALA A 143 14.94 5.85 -15.24
N LEU A 144 13.99 4.97 -14.86
CA LEU A 144 12.77 5.33 -14.13
C LEU A 144 13.07 5.78 -12.70
N ASN A 145 14.12 5.23 -12.08
CA ASN A 145 14.51 5.58 -10.72
C ASN A 145 15.21 6.95 -10.64
N SER A 146 15.77 7.45 -11.74
CA SER A 146 16.56 8.69 -11.74
C SER A 146 15.78 9.89 -11.21
N LEU A 147 14.53 10.05 -11.63
CA LEU A 147 13.70 11.20 -11.25
C LEU A 147 13.26 11.11 -9.78
N PRO A 148 12.59 10.04 -9.30
CA PRO A 148 12.26 9.89 -7.88
C PRO A 148 13.50 9.98 -6.98
N ASN A 149 14.63 9.37 -7.37
CA ASN A 149 15.87 9.43 -6.60
C ASN A 149 16.36 10.86 -6.40
N THR A 150 16.36 11.67 -7.46
CA THR A 150 16.80 13.07 -7.36
C THR A 150 15.87 13.91 -6.49
N PHE A 151 14.55 13.78 -6.67
CA PHE A 151 13.58 14.66 -6.03
C PHE A 151 13.24 14.26 -4.59
N ALA A 152 13.11 12.96 -4.30
CA ALA A 152 12.66 12.47 -3.00
C ALA A 152 13.81 11.96 -2.11
N TYR A 153 14.90 11.49 -2.71
CA TYR A 153 15.98 10.79 -2.00
C TYR A 153 17.36 11.43 -2.19
N GLU A 154 17.44 12.64 -2.74
CA GLU A 154 18.68 13.42 -2.88
C GLU A 154 19.81 12.66 -3.60
N GLY A 155 19.46 11.74 -4.50
CA GLY A 155 20.41 10.93 -5.27
C GLY A 155 21.02 9.74 -4.51
N THR A 156 20.54 9.44 -3.31
CA THR A 156 21.12 8.37 -2.46
C THR A 156 20.75 6.95 -2.88
N LEU A 157 19.68 6.75 -3.67
CA LEU A 157 19.29 5.42 -4.12
C LEU A 157 20.25 4.85 -5.17
N VAL A 158 20.56 3.57 -5.04
CA VAL A 158 21.42 2.80 -5.94
C VAL A 158 20.58 1.77 -6.70
N ASN A 159 20.80 1.66 -8.00
CA ASN A 159 20.14 0.63 -8.81
C ASN A 159 20.83 -0.72 -8.60
N GLY A 160 20.09 -1.69 -8.07
CA GLY A 160 20.54 -3.08 -7.91
C GLY A 160 20.35 -3.96 -9.16
N ILE A 161 19.75 -3.41 -10.22
CA ILE A 161 19.45 -4.09 -11.47
C ILE A 161 19.96 -3.30 -12.67
N ARG A 162 20.25 -3.98 -13.79
CA ARG A 162 20.65 -3.34 -15.05
C ARG A 162 19.42 -3.05 -15.91
N ALA A 163 19.57 -2.13 -16.86
CA ALA A 163 18.54 -1.84 -17.87
C ALA A 163 18.11 -3.10 -18.65
N ALA A 164 19.07 -3.98 -18.96
CA ALA A 164 18.82 -5.24 -19.65
C ALA A 164 17.93 -6.21 -18.85
N ASP A 165 17.84 -6.07 -17.52
CA ASP A 165 16.99 -6.92 -16.67
C ASP A 165 15.52 -6.45 -16.63
N ARG A 166 15.19 -5.37 -17.36
CA ARG A 166 13.85 -4.75 -17.40
C ARG A 166 13.36 -4.50 -18.82
N GLN A 167 13.37 -5.56 -19.63
CA GLN A 167 13.04 -5.47 -21.06
C GLN A 167 11.59 -5.75 -21.45
N LEU A 168 10.73 -6.15 -20.49
CA LEU A 168 9.36 -6.60 -20.78
C LEU A 168 8.60 -5.62 -21.68
N LEU A 169 8.61 -4.33 -21.31
CA LEU A 169 7.88 -3.31 -22.06
C LEU A 169 8.71 -2.74 -23.22
N THR A 170 10.03 -2.60 -23.08
CA THR A 170 10.91 -2.03 -24.12
C THR A 170 11.09 -2.96 -25.33
N GLY A 171 10.88 -4.26 -25.17
CA GLY A 171 10.88 -5.22 -26.28
C GLY A 171 9.60 -5.20 -27.11
N VAL A 172 8.50 -4.65 -26.56
CA VAL A 172 7.17 -4.70 -27.15
C VAL A 172 6.67 -3.34 -27.62
N VAL A 173 7.00 -2.29 -26.88
CA VAL A 173 6.57 -0.91 -27.14
C VAL A 173 7.75 -0.08 -27.61
N ARG A 174 7.56 0.64 -28.72
CA ARG A 174 8.53 1.64 -29.18
C ARG A 174 8.24 2.96 -28.49
N PHE A 175 9.11 3.31 -27.54
CA PHE A 175 9.05 4.59 -26.83
C PHE A 175 9.58 5.73 -27.71
N PRO A 176 9.01 6.95 -27.63
CA PRO A 176 9.58 8.13 -28.28
C PRO A 176 11.04 8.38 -27.91
N ASN A 177 11.41 8.10 -26.66
CA ASN A 177 12.79 8.05 -26.21
C ASN A 177 13.18 6.59 -25.89
N PRO A 178 14.00 5.92 -26.72
CA PRO A 178 14.40 4.53 -26.50
C PRO A 178 15.16 4.27 -25.19
N ALA A 179 15.80 5.29 -24.60
CA ALA A 179 16.55 5.16 -23.35
C ALA A 179 15.65 5.24 -22.10
N MET A 180 14.38 5.63 -22.27
CA MET A 180 13.47 5.97 -21.19
C MET A 180 12.14 5.24 -21.39
N PRO A 181 11.87 4.13 -20.66
CA PRO A 181 10.60 3.40 -20.75
C PRO A 181 9.46 4.13 -20.02
N PHE A 182 9.25 5.40 -20.38
CA PHE A 182 8.22 6.29 -19.82
C PHE A 182 7.68 7.20 -20.92
N VAL A 183 6.36 7.36 -20.96
CA VAL A 183 5.68 8.30 -21.86
C VAL A 183 4.63 9.05 -21.07
N PHE A 184 4.65 10.37 -21.19
CA PHE A 184 3.52 11.21 -20.80
C PHE A 184 2.62 11.41 -22.01
N VAL A 185 1.36 10.98 -21.92
CA VAL A 185 0.39 11.11 -23.02
C VAL A 185 -0.55 12.27 -22.68
N ASP A 186 -0.42 13.38 -23.40
CA ASP A 186 -1.34 14.50 -23.30
C ASP A 186 -2.69 14.13 -23.95
N VAL A 187 -3.74 14.00 -23.14
CA VAL A 187 -5.08 13.66 -23.59
C VAL A 187 -5.98 14.88 -23.43
N LYS A 188 -6.38 15.46 -24.57
CA LYS A 188 -7.38 16.54 -24.59
C LYS A 188 -8.75 15.98 -24.20
N GLY A 189 -9.14 16.18 -22.94
CA GLY A 189 -10.41 15.73 -22.39
C GLY A 189 -10.93 16.65 -21.30
N THR A 190 -12.18 16.45 -20.91
CA THR A 190 -12.83 17.24 -19.86
C THR A 190 -13.18 16.32 -18.69
N SER A 191 -12.74 16.71 -17.49
CA SER A 191 -13.14 16.03 -16.26
C SER A 191 -14.63 16.26 -15.97
N VAL A 192 -15.35 15.16 -15.72
CA VAL A 192 -16.77 15.18 -15.35
C VAL A 192 -16.88 14.90 -13.86
N LYS A 193 -17.54 15.81 -13.14
CA LYS A 193 -17.80 15.66 -11.70
C LYS A 193 -19.04 14.79 -11.48
N SER A 194 -18.93 13.84 -10.56
CA SER A 194 -20.06 13.02 -10.12
C SER A 194 -20.75 13.62 -8.90
N ALA A 195 -21.97 13.17 -8.61
CA ALA A 195 -22.75 13.60 -7.44
C ALA A 195 -21.99 13.41 -6.10
N GLY A 196 -21.11 12.40 -6.00
CA GLY A 196 -20.28 12.14 -4.81
C GLY A 196 -18.94 12.87 -4.80
N HIS A 197 -18.82 14.05 -5.43
CA HIS A 197 -17.59 14.87 -5.50
C HIS A 197 -16.34 14.20 -6.11
N SER A 198 -16.45 12.97 -6.62
CA SER A 198 -15.38 12.28 -7.35
C SER A 198 -15.44 12.63 -8.84
N HIS A 199 -14.32 12.46 -9.54
CA HIS A 199 -14.15 12.87 -10.93
C HIS A 199 -13.83 11.67 -11.84
N TYR A 200 -14.18 11.79 -13.11
CA TYR A 200 -13.75 10.86 -14.16
C TYR A 200 -13.56 11.61 -15.47
N ASN A 201 -12.69 11.09 -16.34
CA ASN A 201 -12.41 11.65 -17.66
C ASN A 201 -12.59 10.54 -18.71
N PRO A 202 -13.67 10.58 -19.50
CA PRO A 202 -13.94 9.58 -20.54
C PRO A 202 -12.86 9.51 -21.63
N ALA A 203 -12.25 10.66 -21.98
CA ALA A 203 -11.22 10.71 -23.01
C ALA A 203 -9.94 9.99 -22.54
N GLU A 204 -9.50 10.26 -21.30
CA GLU A 204 -8.38 9.54 -20.69
C GLU A 204 -8.68 8.04 -20.56
N ALA A 205 -9.89 7.68 -20.13
CA ALA A 205 -10.29 6.29 -20.02
C ALA A 205 -10.20 5.56 -21.37
N SER A 206 -10.70 6.18 -22.45
CA SER A 206 -10.64 5.63 -23.80
C SER A 206 -9.19 5.41 -24.26
N VAL A 207 -8.31 6.39 -24.03
CA VAL A 207 -6.87 6.28 -24.35
C VAL A 207 -6.22 5.16 -23.53
N CYS A 208 -6.49 5.07 -22.22
CA CYS A 208 -5.99 3.98 -21.38
C CYS A 208 -6.42 2.61 -21.90
N GLN A 209 -7.70 2.44 -22.25
CA GLN A 209 -8.20 1.19 -22.81
C GLN A 209 -7.52 0.82 -24.13
N ALA A 210 -7.31 1.80 -25.01
CA ALA A 210 -6.62 1.58 -26.28
C ALA A 210 -5.17 1.15 -26.08
N LEU A 211 -4.45 1.77 -25.14
CA LEU A 211 -3.09 1.40 -24.78
C LEU A 211 -3.03 -0.04 -24.22
N VAL A 212 -3.90 -0.38 -23.28
CA VAL A 212 -3.97 -1.73 -22.71
C VAL A 212 -4.26 -2.78 -23.80
N ARG A 213 -5.29 -2.56 -24.63
CA ARG A 213 -5.60 -3.46 -25.75
C ARG A 213 -4.40 -3.61 -26.70
N GLY A 214 -3.72 -2.51 -27.01
CA GLY A 214 -2.53 -2.51 -27.86
C GLY A 214 -1.33 -3.27 -27.27
N MET A 215 -1.18 -3.29 -25.94
CA MET A 215 -0.15 -4.10 -25.25
C MET A 215 -0.52 -5.58 -25.23
N LEU A 216 -1.77 -5.92 -24.91
CA LEU A 216 -2.27 -7.30 -24.92
C LEU A 216 -2.14 -7.94 -26.31
N GLN A 217 -2.52 -7.21 -27.37
CA GLN A 217 -2.40 -7.66 -28.76
C GLN A 217 -0.95 -7.95 -29.18
N ARG A 218 0.04 -7.34 -28.50
CA ARG A 218 1.47 -7.59 -28.74
C ARG A 218 2.06 -8.64 -27.80
N GLY A 219 1.22 -9.36 -27.03
CA GLY A 219 1.63 -10.47 -26.18
C GLY A 219 2.12 -10.07 -24.79
N VAL A 220 1.88 -8.83 -24.33
CA VAL A 220 2.09 -8.50 -22.91
C VAL A 220 1.02 -9.20 -22.08
N ASP A 221 1.45 -9.96 -21.08
CA ASP A 221 0.54 -10.67 -20.18
C ASP A 221 -0.30 -9.68 -19.35
N SER A 222 -1.61 -9.91 -19.22
CA SER A 222 -2.51 -9.00 -18.51
C SER A 222 -2.12 -8.82 -17.04
N SER A 223 -1.54 -9.85 -16.40
CA SER A 223 -1.04 -9.74 -15.03
C SER A 223 0.12 -8.75 -14.91
N SER A 224 0.84 -8.50 -16.01
CA SER A 224 1.96 -7.54 -16.04
C SER A 224 1.53 -6.11 -16.37
N ILE A 225 0.23 -5.85 -16.44
CA ILE A 225 -0.36 -4.52 -16.70
C ILE A 225 -1.20 -4.15 -15.47
N ALA A 226 -1.08 -2.90 -15.03
CA ALA A 226 -1.92 -2.33 -13.99
C ALA A 226 -2.40 -0.93 -14.39
N LEU A 227 -3.67 -0.64 -14.09
CA LEU A 227 -4.28 0.67 -14.20
C LEU A 227 -4.34 1.31 -12.81
N ILE A 228 -3.73 2.48 -12.66
CA ILE A 228 -3.72 3.22 -11.40
C ILE A 228 -4.40 4.57 -11.62
N THR A 229 -5.33 4.92 -10.72
CA THR A 229 -6.06 6.19 -10.79
C THR A 229 -6.23 6.84 -9.42
N PHE A 230 -6.25 8.17 -9.36
CA PHE A 230 -6.52 8.90 -8.11
C PHE A 230 -8.00 8.89 -7.73
N TYR A 231 -8.90 8.80 -8.71
CA TYR A 231 -10.34 9.02 -8.46
C TYR A 231 -11.13 7.73 -8.48
N LYS A 232 -11.88 7.48 -7.39
CA LYS A 232 -12.80 6.33 -7.27
C LYS A 232 -13.81 6.25 -8.42
N LYS A 233 -14.26 7.38 -8.97
CA LYS A 233 -15.20 7.37 -10.11
C LYS A 233 -14.53 6.94 -11.42
N GLN A 234 -13.28 7.35 -11.68
CA GLN A 234 -12.48 6.86 -12.81
C GLN A 234 -12.17 5.37 -12.66
N HIS A 235 -11.87 4.91 -11.44
CA HIS A 235 -11.68 3.48 -11.14
C HIS A 235 -12.90 2.67 -11.55
N ARG A 236 -14.09 3.03 -11.03
CA ARG A 236 -15.37 2.41 -11.40
C ARG A 236 -15.66 2.47 -12.90
N TYR A 237 -15.30 3.57 -13.56
CA TYR A 237 -15.51 3.73 -15.00
C TYR A 237 -14.68 2.74 -15.84
N LEU A 238 -13.53 2.31 -15.33
CA LEU A 238 -12.61 1.37 -15.99
C LEU A 238 -12.72 -0.06 -15.44
N GLU A 239 -13.57 -0.30 -14.43
CA GLU A 239 -13.63 -1.56 -13.70
C GLU A 239 -14.10 -2.74 -14.58
N ASP A 240 -15.15 -2.53 -15.37
CA ASP A 240 -15.67 -3.59 -16.26
C ASP A 240 -14.65 -3.96 -17.34
N PHE A 241 -13.95 -2.96 -17.89
CA PHE A 241 -12.86 -3.18 -18.84
C PHE A 241 -11.69 -3.94 -18.22
N ALA A 242 -11.30 -3.58 -16.99
CA ALA A 242 -10.23 -4.26 -16.27
C ALA A 242 -10.59 -5.73 -15.99
N LYS A 243 -11.85 -6.01 -15.60
CA LYS A 243 -12.37 -7.37 -15.43
C LYS A 243 -12.36 -8.16 -16.74
N GLU A 244 -12.86 -7.58 -17.83
CA GLU A 244 -12.89 -8.20 -19.17
C GLU A 244 -11.49 -8.57 -19.66
N THR A 245 -10.50 -7.70 -19.41
CA THR A 245 -9.12 -7.89 -19.87
C THR A 245 -8.22 -8.63 -18.90
N GLY A 246 -8.70 -8.92 -17.68
CA GLY A 246 -7.90 -9.55 -16.62
C GLY A 246 -6.74 -8.67 -16.12
N VAL A 247 -6.88 -7.35 -16.23
CA VAL A 247 -5.87 -6.34 -15.82
C VAL A 247 -6.18 -5.83 -14.42
N GLU A 248 -5.15 -5.62 -13.60
CA GLU A 248 -5.34 -5.03 -12.26
C GLU A 248 -5.76 -3.56 -12.37
N ILE A 249 -6.76 -3.15 -11.59
CA ILE A 249 -7.12 -1.73 -11.44
C ILE A 249 -7.24 -1.35 -9.96
N SER A 250 -6.50 -0.31 -9.58
CA SER A 250 -6.35 0.11 -8.20
C SER A 250 -6.32 1.64 -8.08
N THR A 251 -6.64 2.16 -6.89
CA THR A 251 -6.41 3.58 -6.58
C THR A 251 -4.97 3.80 -6.09
N VAL A 252 -4.43 5.01 -6.22
CA VAL A 252 -3.05 5.31 -5.74
C VAL A 252 -2.87 4.90 -4.27
N ASP A 253 -3.83 5.25 -3.41
CA ASP A 253 -3.80 4.91 -1.98
C ASP A 253 -3.77 3.40 -1.70
N SER A 254 -4.30 2.56 -2.61
CA SER A 254 -4.37 1.10 -2.42
C SER A 254 -3.18 0.34 -3.00
N VAL A 255 -2.30 1.00 -3.77
CA VAL A 255 -1.14 0.37 -4.42
C VAL A 255 0.13 0.45 -3.56
N GLN A 256 0.17 1.34 -2.54
CA GLN A 256 1.34 1.43 -1.67
C GLN A 256 1.65 0.08 -1.00
N GLY A 257 2.92 -0.31 -1.02
CA GLY A 257 3.40 -1.60 -0.48
C GLY A 257 3.12 -2.83 -1.35
N ARG A 258 2.32 -2.73 -2.42
CA ARG A 258 2.04 -3.88 -3.30
C ARG A 258 3.06 -3.97 -4.43
N PRO A 259 3.78 -5.10 -4.58
CA PRO A 259 4.46 -5.39 -5.84
C PRO A 259 3.41 -5.60 -6.94
N THR A 260 3.46 -4.79 -8.00
CA THR A 260 2.81 -5.18 -9.26
C THR A 260 3.52 -6.45 -9.76
N HIS A 261 2.91 -7.31 -10.58
CA HIS A 261 3.59 -8.54 -11.01
C HIS A 261 4.93 -8.28 -11.75
N GLN A 262 5.12 -7.09 -12.34
CA GLN A 262 6.43 -6.63 -12.85
C GLN A 262 7.52 -6.50 -11.78
N ASP A 263 7.14 -6.35 -10.51
CA ASP A 263 8.02 -6.25 -9.36
C ASP A 263 8.36 -7.61 -8.74
N ARG A 264 7.71 -8.71 -9.17
CA ARG A 264 8.03 -10.06 -8.69
C ARG A 264 9.35 -10.53 -9.31
N PHE A 265 10.44 -10.14 -8.68
CA PHE A 265 11.72 -10.81 -8.85
C PHE A 265 11.52 -12.29 -8.50
N ARG A 266 11.57 -13.18 -9.49
CA ARG A 266 11.79 -14.61 -9.21
C ARG A 266 13.29 -14.74 -8.93
N PRO A 267 13.74 -15.04 -7.69
CA PRO A 267 15.12 -15.42 -7.47
C PRO A 267 15.33 -16.76 -8.18
N GLY A 268 15.73 -16.70 -9.45
CA GLY A 268 16.17 -17.84 -10.22
C GLY A 268 17.63 -18.13 -9.88
N ARG A 269 17.83 -19.22 -9.13
CA ARG A 269 18.99 -20.12 -9.17
C ARG A 269 20.38 -19.46 -9.25
N LEU A 270 21.07 -19.40 -8.11
CA LEU A 270 22.45 -19.88 -8.08
C LEU A 270 22.45 -21.41 -8.29
#